data_AF-A0A2D8C4B3-F1
#
_entry.id   AF-A0A2D8C4B3-F1
#
_cell.length_a   1.000
_cell.length_b   1.000
_cell.length_c   1.000
_cell.angle_alpha   90.00
_cell.angle_beta   90.00
_cell.angle_gamma   90.00
#
_symmetry.space_group_name_H-M   'P 1'
#
loop_
_entity.id
_entity.type
_entity.pdbx_description
1 polymer ?
#
loop_
_entity_poly.entity_id
_entity_poly.type
_entity_poly.pdbx_seq_one_letter_code
_entity_poly.pdbx_strand_id
1 'polypeptide(L)'
;MENCEVDDYTDESWKFNAWNINMCNKDIEWIVRTRGMFGISFDQRILGITKHDLKTNPKRNGIQLIWQNIETIIKSAYANPNLNDEEKPLVWKCLTIGTDFEGLIDPVDYYPTALEFGLFNNNLTFEIEQARKKIGQKHLAHFKSREDVEKAVEDFCFNNSKRFVL
;
A
#
# COMPACT_ATOMS: atom_id res chain seq x y z
N MET A 1 2.78 20.84 -20.18
CA MET A 1 1.76 20.34 -19.24
C MET A 1 2.26 20.66 -17.83
N GLU A 2 2.34 21.94 -17.48
CA GLU A 2 3.24 22.40 -16.39
C GLU A 2 2.57 23.35 -15.39
N ASN A 3 1.24 23.52 -15.44
CA ASN A 3 0.49 24.46 -14.58
C ASN A 3 -0.72 23.82 -13.87
N CYS A 4 -0.72 22.51 -13.61
CA CYS A 4 -1.86 21.83 -12.98
C CYS A 4 -1.52 20.95 -11.77
N GLU A 5 -0.38 21.15 -11.11
CA GLU A 5 -0.19 20.58 -9.76
C GLU A 5 -0.80 21.54 -8.74
N VAL A 6 -2.12 21.44 -8.58
CA VAL A 6 -2.80 22.06 -7.45
C VAL A 6 -2.59 21.11 -6.28
N ASP A 7 -1.97 21.59 -5.20
CA ASP A 7 -1.54 20.86 -3.98
C ASP A 7 -2.61 20.03 -3.23
N ASP A 8 -3.81 19.87 -3.79
CA ASP A 8 -4.93 19.12 -3.22
C ASP A 8 -5.70 18.30 -4.30
N TYR A 9 -5.08 17.96 -5.44
CA TYR A 9 -5.74 17.12 -6.45
C TYR A 9 -5.86 15.67 -5.96
N THR A 10 -7.10 15.18 -5.81
CA THR A 10 -7.41 13.83 -5.34
C THR A 10 -8.01 12.97 -6.45
N ASP A 11 -7.92 11.65 -6.28
CA ASP A 11 -8.64 10.71 -7.12
C ASP A 11 -10.16 10.81 -6.95
N GLU A 12 -10.93 10.12 -7.81
CA GLU A 12 -12.40 10.10 -7.74
C GLU A 12 -12.95 9.55 -6.42
N SER A 13 -12.16 8.72 -5.71
CA SER A 13 -12.53 8.23 -4.39
C SER A 13 -12.29 9.24 -3.26
N TRP A 14 -11.62 10.36 -3.55
CA TRP A 14 -11.21 11.42 -2.62
C TRP A 14 -10.32 10.92 -1.46
N LYS A 15 -9.71 9.74 -1.63
CA LYS A 15 -8.91 9.08 -0.57
C LYS A 15 -7.42 9.14 -0.84
N PHE A 16 -7.02 9.39 -2.08
CA PHE A 16 -5.63 9.39 -2.50
C PHE A 16 -5.30 10.68 -3.22
N ASN A 17 -4.10 11.20 -2.97
CA ASN A 17 -3.57 12.34 -3.68
C ASN A 17 -3.12 11.86 -5.07
N ALA A 18 -3.71 12.42 -6.12
CA ALA A 18 -3.37 12.10 -7.51
C ALA A 18 -2.18 12.96 -7.96
N TRP A 19 -1.10 12.89 -7.19
CA TRP A 19 0.15 13.61 -7.44
C TRP A 19 1.06 12.80 -8.37
N ASN A 20 1.90 13.47 -9.15
CA ASN A 20 2.79 12.83 -10.12
C ASN A 20 3.84 11.89 -9.49
N ILE A 21 4.08 12.00 -8.18
CA ILE A 21 4.93 11.10 -7.41
C ILE A 21 4.27 9.75 -7.09
N ASN A 22 2.93 9.69 -7.12
CA ASN A 22 2.16 8.48 -6.91
C ASN A 22 1.97 7.71 -8.21
N MET A 23 1.76 6.40 -8.09
CA MET A 23 1.63 5.53 -9.26
C MET A 23 0.23 5.54 -9.86
N CYS A 24 0.17 5.36 -11.18
CA CYS A 24 -1.08 5.08 -11.88
C CYS A 24 -1.29 3.58 -12.09
N ASN A 25 -2.49 3.18 -12.53
CA ASN A 25 -2.82 1.77 -12.79
C ASN A 25 -1.90 1.12 -13.85
N LYS A 26 -1.40 1.91 -14.80
CA LYS A 26 -0.48 1.42 -15.84
C LYS A 26 0.90 1.11 -15.26
N ASP A 27 1.37 1.85 -14.27
CA ASP A 27 2.65 1.57 -13.61
C ASP A 27 2.56 0.25 -12.83
N ILE A 28 1.44 0.03 -12.12
CA ILE A 28 1.16 -1.23 -11.42
C ILE A 28 1.17 -2.41 -12.40
N GLU A 29 0.55 -2.26 -13.58
CA GLU A 29 0.58 -3.28 -14.63
C GLU A 29 2.01 -3.64 -15.03
N TRP A 30 2.84 -2.64 -15.34
CA TRP A 30 4.21 -2.88 -15.78
C TRP A 30 5.05 -3.50 -14.68
N ILE A 31 4.93 -3.04 -13.44
CA ILE A 31 5.64 -3.61 -12.29
C ILE A 31 5.29 -5.09 -12.13
N VAL A 32 4.01 -5.46 -12.22
CA VAL A 32 3.60 -6.87 -12.14
C VAL A 32 4.18 -7.68 -13.30
N ARG A 33 4.06 -7.19 -14.54
CA ARG A 33 4.53 -7.91 -15.74
C ARG A 33 6.05 -8.09 -15.78
N THR A 34 6.79 -7.09 -15.32
CA THR A 34 8.26 -7.16 -15.26
C THR A 34 8.78 -7.82 -13.99
N ARG A 35 7.89 -8.21 -13.06
CA ARG A 35 8.26 -8.67 -11.71
C ARG A 35 9.17 -7.66 -10.99
N GLY A 36 8.85 -6.39 -11.16
CA GLY A 36 9.52 -5.27 -10.50
C GLY A 36 9.21 -5.18 -9.02
N MET A 37 9.68 -4.11 -8.38
CA MET A 37 9.46 -3.84 -6.96
C MET A 37 8.98 -2.40 -6.78
N PHE A 38 8.05 -2.19 -5.85
CA PHE A 38 7.55 -0.89 -5.44
C PHE A 38 7.50 -0.79 -3.91
N GLY A 39 8.13 0.25 -3.38
CA GLY A 39 8.16 0.56 -1.95
C GLY A 39 7.03 1.50 -1.56
N ILE A 40 6.32 1.19 -0.47
CA ILE A 40 5.32 2.09 0.11
C ILE A 40 6.03 3.11 1.02
N SER A 41 5.85 4.40 0.69
CA SER A 41 6.32 5.53 1.51
C SER A 41 5.52 5.67 2.80
N PHE A 42 6.17 6.08 3.88
CA PHE A 42 5.56 6.33 5.19
C PHE A 42 5.26 7.82 5.41
N ASP A 43 5.33 8.64 4.36
CA ASP A 43 4.94 10.05 4.40
C ASP A 43 3.41 10.19 4.27
N GLN A 44 2.78 10.84 5.25
CA GLN A 44 1.31 11.02 5.33
C GLN A 44 0.74 11.74 4.10
N ARG A 45 1.51 12.64 3.49
CA ARG A 45 1.10 13.44 2.33
C ARG A 45 1.09 12.57 1.08
N ILE A 46 2.07 11.68 0.93
CA ILE A 46 2.16 10.73 -0.19
C ILE A 46 1.06 9.67 -0.07
N LEU A 47 0.81 9.16 1.15
CA LEU A 47 -0.22 8.17 1.46
C LEU A 47 -1.66 8.69 1.30
N GLY A 48 -1.85 10.01 1.12
CA GLY A 48 -3.14 10.59 0.77
C GLY A 48 -3.98 11.08 1.95
N ILE A 49 -3.37 11.55 3.05
CA ILE A 49 -4.15 12.32 4.04
C ILE A 49 -4.52 13.67 3.43
N THR A 50 -5.79 13.82 3.08
CA THR A 50 -6.32 15.08 2.55
C THR A 50 -6.74 16.01 3.69
N LYS A 51 -6.74 17.33 3.43
CA LYS A 51 -7.31 18.32 4.37
C LYS A 51 -8.77 18.03 4.72
N HIS A 52 -9.51 17.39 3.82
CA HIS A 52 -10.89 16.96 4.05
C HIS A 52 -10.96 15.75 4.99
N ASP A 53 -10.05 14.78 4.85
CA ASP A 53 -9.97 13.61 5.73
C ASP A 53 -9.59 13.99 7.16
N LEU A 54 -8.68 14.94 7.36
CA LEU A 54 -8.37 15.47 8.69
C LEU A 54 -9.61 16.07 9.39
N LYS A 55 -10.58 16.58 8.62
CA LYS A 55 -11.83 17.14 9.15
C LYS A 55 -12.92 16.09 9.36
N THR A 56 -13.00 15.09 8.47
CA THR A 56 -14.13 14.13 8.44
C THR A 56 -13.82 12.78 9.06
N ASN A 57 -12.55 12.36 9.08
CA ASN A 57 -12.09 11.10 9.65
C ASN A 57 -10.81 11.29 10.50
N PRO A 58 -10.88 12.05 11.61
CA PRO A 58 -9.72 12.32 12.47
C PRO A 58 -9.15 11.06 13.17
N LYS A 59 -9.78 9.89 13.00
CA LYS A 59 -9.36 8.61 13.58
C LYS A 59 -8.60 7.71 12.58
N ARG A 60 -8.50 8.09 11.30
CA ARG A 60 -7.77 7.33 10.29
C ARG A 60 -6.28 7.40 10.64
N ASN A 61 -5.73 6.30 11.14
CA ASN A 61 -4.35 6.27 11.64
C ASN A 61 -3.35 5.81 10.57
N GLY A 62 -2.05 5.97 10.85
CA GLY A 62 -0.96 5.63 9.93
C GLY A 62 -1.05 4.23 9.33
N ILE A 63 -1.40 3.23 10.15
CA ILE A 63 -1.48 1.84 9.66
C ILE A 63 -2.66 1.61 8.71
N GLN A 64 -3.80 2.25 8.95
CA GLN A 64 -4.95 2.17 8.06
C GLN A 64 -4.65 2.79 6.71
N LEU A 65 -3.92 3.91 6.68
CA LEU A 65 -3.48 4.57 5.45
C LEU A 65 -2.57 3.67 4.63
N ILE A 66 -1.57 3.08 5.27
CA ILE A 66 -0.64 2.14 4.63
C ILE A 66 -1.42 0.94 4.08
N TRP A 67 -2.29 0.33 4.88
CA TRP A 67 -3.11 -0.78 4.41
C TRP A 67 -4.00 -0.41 3.22
N GLN A 68 -4.66 0.75 3.25
CA GLN A 68 -5.55 1.18 2.17
C GLN A 68 -4.78 1.44 0.87
N ASN A 69 -3.55 1.95 0.94
CA ASN A 69 -2.67 2.09 -0.23
C ASN A 69 -2.30 0.71 -0.79
N ILE A 70 -1.82 -0.20 0.07
CA ILE A 70 -1.50 -1.59 -0.30
C ILE A 70 -2.73 -2.25 -0.96
N GLU A 71 -3.89 -2.20 -0.30
CA GLU A 71 -5.13 -2.82 -0.77
C GLU A 71 -5.59 -2.24 -2.11
N THR A 72 -5.44 -0.93 -2.31
CA THR A 72 -5.83 -0.26 -3.56
C THR A 72 -4.93 -0.67 -4.72
N ILE A 73 -3.62 -0.78 -4.48
CA ILE A 73 -2.68 -1.29 -5.49
C ILE A 73 -3.04 -2.73 -5.87
N ILE A 74 -3.33 -3.58 -4.89
CA ILE A 74 -3.75 -4.97 -5.12
C ILE A 74 -5.07 -5.01 -5.91
N LYS A 75 -6.07 -4.23 -5.50
CA LYS A 75 -7.36 -4.16 -6.21
C LYS A 75 -7.20 -3.68 -7.65
N SER A 76 -6.32 -2.70 -7.88
CA SER A 76 -6.00 -2.20 -9.23
C SER A 76 -5.43 -3.33 -10.10
N ALA A 77 -4.47 -4.11 -9.59
CA ALA A 77 -3.96 -5.27 -10.31
C ALA A 77 -5.07 -6.30 -10.60
N TYR A 78 -5.91 -6.64 -9.62
CA TYR A 78 -6.98 -7.63 -9.79
C TYR A 78 -8.09 -7.18 -10.76
N ALA A 79 -8.35 -5.88 -10.84
CA ALA A 79 -9.31 -5.28 -11.75
C ALA A 79 -8.74 -5.02 -13.16
N ASN A 80 -7.41 -5.10 -13.34
CA ASN A 80 -6.78 -4.81 -14.62
C ASN A 80 -7.06 -5.93 -15.64
N PRO A 81 -7.72 -5.64 -16.79
CA PRO A 81 -8.00 -6.62 -17.83
C PRO A 81 -6.76 -7.11 -18.59
N ASN A 82 -5.63 -6.39 -18.51
CA ASN A 82 -4.37 -6.75 -19.16
C ASN A 82 -3.54 -7.76 -18.35
N LEU A 83 -3.94 -8.06 -17.11
CA LEU A 83 -3.32 -9.09 -16.27
C LEU A 83 -4.22 -10.32 -16.23
N ASN A 84 -3.65 -11.50 -16.48
CA ASN A 84 -4.38 -12.75 -16.35
C ASN A 84 -4.49 -13.21 -14.87
N ASP A 85 -5.28 -14.26 -14.61
CA ASP A 85 -5.54 -14.72 -13.25
C ASP A 85 -4.31 -15.31 -12.52
N GLU A 86 -3.27 -15.71 -13.26
CA GLU A 86 -1.98 -16.12 -12.69
C GLU A 86 -1.05 -14.94 -12.39
N GLU A 87 -1.18 -13.84 -13.14
CA GLU A 87 -0.40 -12.62 -12.96
C GLU A 87 -0.93 -11.75 -11.81
N LYS A 88 -2.26 -11.64 -11.65
CA LYS A 88 -2.87 -10.77 -10.61
C LYS A 88 -2.30 -11.01 -9.21
N PRO A 89 -2.13 -12.27 -8.72
CA PRO A 89 -1.57 -12.50 -7.39
C PRO A 89 -0.10 -12.10 -7.26
N LEU A 90 0.64 -11.93 -8.35
CA LEU A 90 2.07 -11.55 -8.31
C LEU A 90 2.27 -10.13 -7.77
N VAL A 91 1.25 -9.28 -7.75
CA VAL A 91 1.31 -7.94 -7.14
C VAL A 91 1.79 -8.02 -5.68
N TRP A 92 1.39 -9.05 -4.93
CA TRP A 92 1.83 -9.27 -3.55
C TRP A 92 3.34 -9.47 -3.42
N LYS A 93 4.01 -9.95 -4.48
CA LYS A 93 5.46 -10.17 -4.51
C LYS A 93 6.23 -8.93 -4.95
N CYS A 94 5.54 -7.93 -5.49
CA CYS A 94 6.12 -6.70 -6.01
C CYS A 94 6.07 -5.55 -5.00
N LEU A 95 5.43 -5.74 -3.85
CA LEU A 95 5.26 -4.70 -2.82
C LEU A 95 6.29 -4.87 -1.70
N THR A 96 6.88 -3.77 -1.27
CA THR A 96 7.76 -3.76 -0.09
C THR A 96 7.67 -2.45 0.70
N ILE A 97 8.37 -2.39 1.83
CA ILE A 97 8.51 -1.16 2.61
C ILE A 97 9.51 -0.23 1.92
N GLY A 98 9.15 1.04 1.77
CA GLY A 98 10.07 2.11 1.36
C GLY A 98 9.88 3.31 2.27
N THR A 99 10.20 3.18 3.56
CA THR A 99 9.81 4.15 4.61
C THR A 99 10.25 5.58 4.33
N ASP A 100 11.35 5.78 3.60
CA ASP A 100 12.00 7.07 3.42
C ASP A 100 12.47 7.69 4.76
N PHE A 101 12.84 6.85 5.74
CA PHE A 101 13.41 7.33 7.01
C PHE A 101 14.60 8.27 6.77
N GLU A 102 14.70 9.33 7.58
CA GLU A 102 15.61 10.48 7.42
C GLU A 102 15.28 11.41 6.21
N GLY A 103 14.30 11.07 5.37
CA GLY A 103 13.76 11.91 4.29
C GLY A 103 12.31 12.40 4.50
N LEU A 104 11.61 11.88 5.52
CA LEU A 104 10.21 12.22 5.82
C LEU A 104 10.04 13.68 6.22
N ILE A 105 9.10 14.37 5.56
CA ILE A 105 8.66 15.71 5.97
C ILE A 105 7.48 15.60 6.95
N ASP A 106 6.59 14.61 6.74
CA ASP A 106 5.44 14.37 7.62
C ASP A 106 5.23 12.84 7.82
N PRO A 107 5.90 12.22 8.81
CA PRO A 107 5.88 10.78 9.01
C PRO A 107 4.54 10.28 9.54
N VAL A 108 4.06 9.11 9.13
CA VAL A 108 2.87 8.48 9.74
C VAL A 108 3.04 8.29 11.25
N ASP A 109 1.98 8.59 11.99
CA ASP A 109 1.95 8.37 13.43
C ASP A 109 2.30 6.91 13.79
N TYR A 110 2.98 6.74 14.93
CA TYR A 110 3.36 5.48 15.59
C TYR A 110 4.58 4.72 15.05
N TYR A 111 5.17 5.10 13.91
CA TYR A 111 6.36 4.41 13.36
C TYR A 111 7.52 5.36 13.02
N PRO A 112 8.04 6.12 13.99
CA PRO A 112 9.06 7.14 13.74
C PRO A 112 10.43 6.56 13.37
N THR A 113 10.73 5.32 13.77
CA THR A 113 12.02 4.68 13.52
C THR A 113 11.87 3.20 13.17
N ALA A 114 12.99 2.56 12.81
CA ALA A 114 13.04 1.12 12.58
C ALA A 114 12.78 0.30 13.86
N LEU A 115 12.88 0.88 15.06
CA LEU A 115 12.60 0.19 16.32
C LEU A 115 11.13 -0.24 16.41
N GLU A 116 10.23 0.49 15.76
CA GLU A 116 8.80 0.21 15.77
C GLU A 116 8.37 -0.80 14.68
N PHE A 117 9.28 -1.37 13.89
CA PHE A 117 8.91 -2.32 12.83
C PHE A 117 8.22 -3.60 13.34
N GLY A 118 8.55 -4.05 14.55
CA GLY A 118 7.82 -5.15 15.20
C GLY A 118 6.36 -4.79 15.49
N LEU A 119 6.12 -3.56 15.96
CA LEU A 119 4.76 -3.04 16.18
C LEU A 119 4.02 -2.84 14.85
N PHE A 120 4.70 -2.28 13.85
CA PHE A 120 4.17 -2.10 12.50
C PHE A 120 3.69 -3.41 11.89
N ASN A 121 4.51 -4.46 11.96
CA ASN A 121 4.17 -5.79 11.44
C ASN A 121 2.89 -6.34 12.10
N ASN A 122 2.80 -6.27 13.43
CA ASN A 122 1.63 -6.73 14.17
C ASN A 122 0.36 -5.94 13.82
N ASN A 123 0.48 -4.61 13.72
CA ASN A 123 -0.65 -3.75 13.39
C ASN A 123 -1.11 -3.94 11.94
N LEU A 124 -0.19 -4.09 10.98
CA LEU A 124 -0.54 -4.39 9.59
C LEU A 124 -1.22 -5.74 9.47
N THR A 125 -0.67 -6.77 10.13
CA THR A 125 -1.27 -8.11 10.20
C THR A 125 -2.70 -8.03 10.72
N PHE A 126 -2.93 -7.26 11.78
CA PHE A 126 -4.26 -7.05 12.33
C PHE A 126 -5.23 -6.42 11.31
N GLU A 127 -4.83 -5.34 10.63
CA GLU A 127 -5.67 -4.68 9.62
C GLU A 127 -6.04 -5.61 8.46
N ILE A 128 -5.07 -6.37 7.94
CA ILE A 128 -5.32 -7.35 6.86
C ILE A 128 -6.22 -8.49 7.34
N GLU A 129 -6.01 -8.98 8.56
CA GLU A 129 -6.83 -10.01 9.18
C GLU A 129 -8.30 -9.56 9.36
N GLN A 130 -8.53 -8.29 9.73
CA GLN A 130 -9.88 -7.73 9.78
C GLN A 130 -10.46 -7.54 8.38
N ALA A 131 -9.65 -7.13 7.40
CA ALA A 131 -10.09 -6.94 6.02
C ALA A 131 -10.53 -8.25 5.37
N ARG A 132 -9.77 -9.35 5.55
CA ARG A 132 -10.11 -10.65 4.96
C ARG A 132 -11.40 -11.26 5.51
N LYS A 133 -11.79 -10.92 6.74
CA LYS A 133 -13.05 -11.37 7.37
C LYS A 133 -14.29 -10.73 6.75
N LYS A 134 -14.13 -9.64 6.00
CA LYS A 134 -15.24 -8.99 5.29
C LYS A 134 -15.65 -9.83 4.08
N ILE A 135 -16.95 -9.91 3.83
CA ILE A 135 -17.50 -10.66 2.69
C ILE A 135 -17.14 -9.93 1.38
N GLY A 136 -16.85 -10.70 0.32
CA GLY A 136 -16.67 -10.17 -1.03
C GLY A 136 -15.25 -9.74 -1.41
N GLN A 137 -14.25 -9.95 -0.54
CA GLN A 137 -12.85 -9.59 -0.81
C GLN A 137 -12.12 -10.64 -1.65
N LYS A 138 -12.43 -10.70 -2.95
CA LYS A 138 -11.84 -11.69 -3.88
C LYS A 138 -10.30 -11.63 -3.92
N HIS A 139 -9.71 -10.44 -3.80
CA HIS A 139 -8.26 -10.23 -3.79
C HIS A 139 -7.56 -10.79 -2.54
N LEU A 140 -8.30 -11.05 -1.46
CA LEU A 140 -7.79 -11.64 -0.22
C LEU A 140 -8.20 -13.11 -0.03
N ALA A 141 -8.96 -13.69 -0.98
CA ALA A 141 -9.54 -15.01 -0.83
C ALA A 141 -8.51 -16.15 -0.68
N HIS A 142 -7.25 -15.90 -1.01
CA HIS A 142 -6.14 -16.84 -0.86
C HIS A 142 -5.64 -16.95 0.60
N PHE A 143 -5.91 -15.96 1.46
CA PHE A 143 -5.58 -16.04 2.89
C PHE A 143 -6.63 -16.87 3.65
N LYS A 144 -6.28 -18.11 4.01
CA LYS A 144 -7.14 -19.06 4.72
C LYS A 144 -6.98 -18.95 6.23
N SER A 145 -5.79 -18.60 6.70
CA SER A 145 -5.46 -18.46 8.12
C SER A 145 -4.86 -17.09 8.43
N ARG A 146 -4.66 -16.82 9.72
CA ARG A 146 -3.86 -15.68 10.19
C ARG A 146 -2.39 -15.85 9.83
N GLU A 147 -1.88 -17.08 9.83
CA GLU A 147 -0.50 -17.41 9.46
C GLU A 147 -0.21 -17.05 7.99
N ASP A 148 -1.18 -17.23 7.09
CA ASP A 148 -1.04 -16.79 5.69
C ASP A 148 -0.88 -15.26 5.59
N VAL A 149 -1.60 -14.52 6.43
CA VAL A 149 -1.50 -13.05 6.52
C VAL A 149 -0.16 -12.63 7.09
N GLU A 150 0.28 -13.26 8.19
CA GLU A 150 1.58 -12.99 8.81
C GLU A 150 2.72 -13.22 7.82
N LYS A 151 2.65 -14.30 7.04
CA LYS A 151 3.61 -14.58 5.97
C LYS A 151 3.58 -13.52 4.86
N ALA A 152 2.40 -13.06 4.44
CA ALA A 152 2.30 -12.00 3.43
C ALA A 152 2.85 -10.66 3.94
N VAL A 153 2.63 -10.35 5.22
CA VAL A 153 3.22 -9.18 5.87
C VAL A 153 4.73 -9.31 5.98
N GLU A 154 5.26 -10.49 6.33
CA GLU A 154 6.70 -10.77 6.34
C GLU A 154 7.31 -10.65 4.94
N ASP A 155 6.62 -11.16 3.92
CA ASP A 155 7.00 -11.01 2.51
C ASP A 155 7.08 -9.53 2.13
N PHE A 156 6.07 -8.73 2.47
CA PHE A 156 6.07 -7.29 2.26
C PHE A 156 7.22 -6.58 3.02
N CYS A 157 7.41 -6.91 4.30
CA CYS A 157 8.39 -6.25 5.16
C CYS A 157 9.84 -6.57 4.76
N PHE A 158 10.11 -7.76 4.21
CA PHE A 158 11.49 -8.20 3.98
C PHE A 158 11.67 -9.16 2.80
N ASN A 159 10.91 -10.26 2.72
CA ASN A 159 11.30 -11.33 1.79
C ASN A 159 11.11 -10.95 0.31
N ASN A 160 10.21 -10.02 -0.03
CA ASN A 160 10.05 -9.50 -1.38
C ASN A 160 11.31 -8.78 -1.86
N SER A 161 11.80 -7.80 -1.08
CA SER A 161 13.01 -7.04 -1.43
C SER A 161 14.24 -7.94 -1.48
N LYS A 162 14.37 -8.87 -0.53
CA LYS A 162 15.43 -9.90 -0.55
C LYS A 162 15.40 -10.74 -1.82
N ARG A 163 14.23 -11.19 -2.28
CA ARG A 163 14.11 -11.99 -3.51
C ARG A 163 14.40 -11.19 -4.78
N PHE A 164 14.16 -9.88 -4.76
CA PHE A 164 14.37 -9.02 -5.92
C PHE A 164 15.86 -8.76 -6.21
N VAL A 165 16.71 -8.82 -5.20
CA VAL A 165 18.17 -8.60 -5.34
C VAL A 165 18.97 -9.89 -5.61
N LEU A 166 18.31 -11.05 -5.64
CA LEU A 166 18.92 -12.37 -5.86
C LEU A 166 18.60 -12.89 -7.27
#